data_AF-A0A645GAM4-F1
#
_entry.id   AF-A0A645GAM4-F1
#
_cell.length_a   1.000
_cell.length_b   1.000
_cell.length_c   1.000
_cell.angle_alpha   90.00
_cell.angle_beta   90.00
_cell.angle_gamma   90.00
#
_symmetry.space_group_name_H-M   'P 1'
#
loop_
_entity.id
_entity.type
_entity.pdbx_description
1 polymer ?
#
loop_
_entity_poly.entity_id
_entity_poly.type
_entity_poly.pdbx_seq_one_letter_code
_entity_poly.pdbx_strand_id
1 'polypeptide(L)'
;MNRKVWIFPLTLINDQAVADASINAHIDEQTRIARSMNSSELRLRAIQNSSQVVSCRKVERQVFIRDPYISEYAKRRANGKCQLCNSSAPFKTTQGDPYLECHHIDWVSKGGSDTIDNTVALCPNCHRRMHVLDLESDNQILRNEAILW
;
A
#
# COMPACT_ATOMS: atom_id res chain seq x y z
N MET A 1 -7.22 31.96 -32.37
CA MET A 1 -8.05 32.63 -31.35
C MET A 1 -7.16 33.05 -30.20
N ASN A 2 -6.94 34.36 -30.01
CA ASN A 2 -6.22 34.88 -28.83
C ASN A 2 -7.21 35.05 -27.69
N ARG A 3 -7.07 34.24 -26.63
CA ARG A 3 -7.86 34.42 -25.40
C ARG A 3 -7.08 35.36 -24.48
N LYS A 4 -7.67 36.51 -24.12
CA LYS A 4 -7.12 37.36 -23.05
C LYS A 4 -7.25 36.59 -21.73
N VAL A 5 -6.14 36.34 -21.06
CA VAL A 5 -6.09 35.70 -19.74
C VAL A 5 -5.39 36.63 -18.76
N TRP A 6 -5.93 36.70 -17.55
CA TRP A 6 -5.31 37.39 -16.43
C TRP A 6 -4.64 36.34 -15.55
N ILE A 7 -3.33 36.48 -15.33
CA ILE A 7 -2.55 35.58 -14.48
C ILE A 7 -2.33 36.33 -13.17
N PHE A 8 -2.82 35.75 -12.07
CA PHE A 8 -2.56 36.26 -10.72
C PHE A 8 -1.39 35.47 -10.12
N PRO A 9 -0.23 36.11 -9.89
CA PRO A 9 0.84 35.46 -9.16
C PRO A 9 0.39 35.26 -7.71
N LEU A 10 0.27 34.01 -7.29
CA LEU A 10 -0.05 33.65 -5.93
C LEU A 10 1.24 33.44 -5.15
N THR A 11 1.31 34.01 -3.95
CA THR A 11 2.34 33.73 -2.96
C THR A 11 1.68 33.16 -1.71
N LEU A 12 2.35 32.23 -1.04
CA LEU A 12 1.89 31.76 0.26
C LEU A 12 2.05 32.89 1.28
N ILE A 13 1.02 33.09 2.11
CA ILE A 13 1.06 34.06 3.22
C ILE A 13 1.99 33.53 4.35
N ASN A 14 2.16 32.20 4.43
CA ASN A 14 3.00 31.50 5.37
C ASN A 14 3.52 30.18 4.77
N ASP A 15 4.68 29.69 5.20
CA ASP A 15 5.26 28.40 4.78
C ASP A 15 4.50 27.18 5.35
N GLN A 16 3.25 27.36 5.78
CA GLN A 16 2.43 26.26 6.26
C GLN A 16 2.00 25.38 5.09
N ALA A 17 2.43 24.13 5.12
CA ALA A 17 1.98 23.13 4.18
C ALA A 17 0.45 22.97 4.25
N VAL A 18 -0.18 22.80 3.09
CA VAL A 18 -1.60 22.42 3.02
C VAL A 18 -1.78 21.10 3.78
N ALA A 19 -2.77 21.06 4.65
CA ALA A 19 -3.07 19.87 5.45
C ALA A 19 -3.31 18.65 4.55
N ASP A 20 -2.75 17.50 4.94
CA ASP A 20 -2.89 16.24 4.20
C ASP A 20 -4.36 15.88 3.95
N ALA A 21 -5.23 16.16 4.92
CA ALA A 21 -6.66 15.90 4.79
C ALA A 21 -7.30 16.64 3.59
N SER A 22 -6.93 17.89 3.36
CA SER A 22 -7.47 18.69 2.25
C SER A 22 -6.96 18.18 0.89
N ILE A 23 -5.68 17.80 0.82
CA ILE A 23 -5.09 17.22 -0.38
C ILE A 23 -5.73 15.86 -0.68
N ASN A 24 -5.85 14.99 0.31
CA ASN A 24 -6.46 13.68 0.17
C ASN A 24 -7.92 13.79 -0.27
N ALA A 25 -8.70 14.70 0.33
CA ALA A 25 -10.08 14.93 -0.08
C ALA A 25 -10.19 15.39 -1.55
N HIS A 26 -9.28 16.26 -2.01
CA HIS A 26 -9.23 16.67 -3.41
C HIS A 26 -8.89 15.49 -4.34
N ILE A 27 -7.89 14.68 -3.97
CA ILE A 27 -7.49 13.49 -4.74
C ILE A 27 -8.64 12.48 -4.80
N ASP A 28 -9.34 12.25 -3.69
CA ASP A 28 -10.47 11.33 -3.61
C ASP A 28 -11.63 11.77 -4.49
N GLU A 29 -11.94 13.08 -4.49
CA GLU A 29 -12.93 13.67 -5.39
C GLU A 29 -12.57 13.44 -6.86
N GLN A 30 -11.35 13.80 -7.26
CA GLN A 30 -10.89 13.60 -8.64
C GLN A 30 -10.88 12.12 -9.02
N THR A 31 -10.52 11.23 -8.09
CA THR A 31 -10.54 9.79 -8.29
C THR A 31 -11.97 9.27 -8.53
N ARG A 32 -12.95 9.77 -7.76
CA ARG A 32 -14.36 9.39 -7.94
C ARG A 32 -14.88 9.80 -9.31
N ILE A 33 -14.58 11.04 -9.71
CA ILE A 33 -14.91 11.55 -11.05
C ILE A 33 -14.28 10.65 -12.11
N ALA A 34 -12.97 10.40 -12.02
CA ALA A 34 -12.24 9.56 -12.99
C ALA A 34 -12.82 8.14 -13.12
N ARG A 35 -13.25 7.52 -12.01
CA ARG A 35 -13.89 6.19 -12.01
C ARG A 35 -15.25 6.16 -12.69
N SER A 36 -15.99 7.28 -12.67
CA SER A 36 -17.29 7.40 -13.34
C SER A 36 -17.19 7.69 -14.84
N MET A 37 -16.00 8.07 -15.33
CA MET A 37 -15.79 8.41 -16.73
C MET A 37 -15.69 7.16 -17.62
N ASN A 38 -16.14 7.29 -18.87
CA ASN A 38 -15.88 6.28 -19.88
C ASN A 38 -14.40 6.29 -20.29
N SER A 39 -13.90 5.16 -20.79
CA SER A 39 -12.47 4.97 -21.10
C SER A 39 -11.92 5.98 -22.11
N SER A 40 -12.72 6.36 -23.11
CA SER A 40 -12.29 7.30 -24.16
C SER A 40 -12.10 8.71 -23.60
N GLU A 41 -13.06 9.20 -22.83
CA GLU A 41 -13.00 10.51 -22.17
C GLU A 41 -11.88 10.57 -21.13
N LEU A 42 -11.75 9.52 -20.31
CA LEU A 42 -10.68 9.40 -19.32
C LEU A 42 -9.31 9.47 -19.99
N ARG A 43 -9.13 8.79 -21.13
CA ARG A 43 -7.89 8.84 -21.92
C ARG A 43 -7.59 10.25 -22.41
N LEU A 44 -8.56 10.96 -22.96
CA LEU A 44 -8.38 12.34 -23.44
C LEU A 44 -7.96 13.26 -22.29
N ARG A 45 -8.63 13.15 -21.14
CA ARG A 45 -8.32 13.94 -19.94
C ARG A 45 -6.93 13.61 -19.37
N ALA A 46 -6.53 12.34 -19.39
CA ALA A 46 -5.19 11.92 -18.97
C ALA A 46 -4.09 12.49 -19.89
N ILE A 47 -4.32 12.52 -21.21
CA ILE A 47 -3.39 13.15 -22.16
C ILE A 47 -3.30 14.66 -21.93
N GLN A 48 -4.45 15.32 -21.77
CA GLN A 48 -4.49 16.77 -21.54
C GLN A 48 -3.77 17.19 -20.25
N ASN A 49 -3.88 16.36 -19.21
CA ASN A 49 -3.25 16.60 -17.91
C ASN A 49 -1.83 16.02 -17.79
N SER A 50 -1.31 15.40 -18.86
CA SER A 50 0.05 14.85 -18.84
C SER A 50 1.07 15.98 -18.74
N SER A 51 2.05 15.81 -17.86
CA SER A 51 3.14 16.75 -17.65
C SER A 51 4.46 16.01 -17.71
N GLN A 52 5.46 16.61 -18.35
CA GLN A 52 6.83 16.08 -18.36
C GLN A 52 7.51 16.24 -16.99
N VAL A 53 7.03 17.20 -16.17
CA VAL A 53 7.55 17.45 -14.82
C VAL A 53 6.46 17.09 -13.81
N VAL A 54 6.81 16.20 -12.88
CA VAL A 54 5.90 15.74 -11.82
C VAL A 54 6.04 16.63 -10.60
N SER A 55 4.91 17.08 -10.05
CA SER A 55 4.87 17.81 -8.78
C SER A 55 5.31 16.88 -7.63
N CYS A 56 6.21 17.37 -6.79
CA CYS A 56 6.72 16.66 -5.62
C CYS A 56 6.40 17.45 -4.35
N ARG A 57 6.16 16.74 -3.25
CA ARG A 57 6.03 17.32 -1.92
C ARG A 57 6.82 16.51 -0.90
N LYS A 58 7.37 17.19 0.10
CA LYS A 58 7.97 16.53 1.27
C LYS A 58 6.86 16.12 2.24
N VAL A 59 6.95 14.90 2.76
CA VAL A 59 6.05 14.37 3.79
C VAL A 59 6.90 13.75 4.90
N GLU A 60 6.49 13.96 6.14
CA GLU A 60 7.04 13.27 7.30
C GLU A 60 6.05 12.18 7.71
N ARG A 61 6.53 10.96 7.94
CA ARG A 61 5.69 9.85 8.41
C ARG A 61 6.36 9.11 9.55
N GLN A 62 5.56 8.65 10.49
CA GLN A 62 6.00 7.69 11.49
C GLN A 62 6.11 6.30 10.86
N VAL A 63 7.23 5.63 11.10
CA VAL A 63 7.50 4.26 10.63
C VAL A 63 7.82 3.37 11.82
N PHE A 64 7.20 2.20 11.86
CA PHE A 64 7.53 1.17 12.83
C PHE A 64 8.70 0.33 12.30
N ILE A 65 9.76 0.22 13.11
CA ILE A 65 10.91 -0.65 12.83
C ILE A 65 10.51 -2.06 13.25
N ARG A 66 10.72 -3.02 12.34
CA ARG A 66 10.39 -4.44 12.54
C ARG A 66 11.66 -5.25 12.69
N ASP A 67 11.60 -6.31 13.49
CA ASP A 67 12.71 -7.20 13.73
C ASP A 67 12.96 -8.10 12.50
N PRO A 68 14.17 -8.03 11.89
CA PRO A 68 14.49 -8.83 10.71
C PRO A 68 14.51 -10.34 10.99
N TYR A 69 14.83 -10.77 12.22
CA TYR A 69 14.86 -12.18 12.60
C TYR A 69 13.45 -12.78 12.62
N ILE A 70 12.45 -12.03 13.10
CA ILE A 70 11.05 -12.45 13.10
C ILE A 70 10.54 -12.60 11.67
N SER A 71 10.81 -11.60 10.82
CA SER A 71 10.45 -11.63 9.40
C SER A 71 11.09 -12.82 8.69
N GLU A 72 12.39 -13.03 8.86
CA GLU A 72 13.10 -14.14 8.22
C GLU A 72 12.60 -15.51 8.71
N TYR A 73 12.38 -15.63 10.02
CA TYR A 73 11.84 -16.85 10.61
C TYR A 73 10.45 -17.20 10.06
N ALA A 74 9.54 -16.23 9.96
CA ALA A 74 8.21 -16.44 9.40
C ALA A 74 8.26 -16.94 7.94
N LYS A 75 9.16 -16.38 7.12
CA LYS A 75 9.36 -16.82 5.73
C LYS A 75 9.90 -18.25 5.62
N ARG A 76 10.86 -18.62 6.49
CA ARG A 76 11.41 -19.97 6.53
C ARG A 76 10.38 -20.98 7.01
N ARG A 77 9.63 -20.66 8.08
CA ARG A 77 8.54 -21.50 8.60
C ARG A 77 7.51 -21.81 7.52
N ALA A 78 7.19 -20.83 6.68
CA ALA A 78 6.22 -20.99 5.59
C ALA A 78 6.72 -21.89 4.43
N ASN A 79 8.01 -22.25 4.41
CA ASN A 79 8.59 -23.20 3.46
C ASN A 79 8.22 -22.93 1.99
N GLY A 80 8.27 -21.65 1.59
CA GLY A 80 7.96 -21.20 0.24
C GLY A 80 6.48 -21.31 -0.16
N LYS A 81 5.56 -21.52 0.78
CA LYS A 81 4.12 -21.51 0.55
C LYS A 81 3.46 -20.37 1.31
N CYS A 82 2.43 -19.79 0.70
CA CYS A 82 1.59 -18.78 1.35
C CYS A 82 0.79 -19.42 2.49
N GLN A 83 0.86 -18.86 3.70
CA GLN A 83 0.12 -19.38 4.87
C GLN A 83 -1.38 -19.05 4.84
N LEU A 84 -1.91 -18.42 3.78
CA LEU A 84 -3.34 -18.18 3.61
C LEU A 84 -3.96 -19.05 2.52
N CYS A 85 -3.38 -19.03 1.32
CA CYS A 85 -3.92 -19.76 0.17
C CYS A 85 -3.20 -21.08 -0.12
N ASN A 86 -2.20 -21.46 0.69
CA ASN A 86 -1.40 -22.68 0.57
C ASN A 86 -0.68 -22.88 -0.78
N SER A 87 -0.70 -21.87 -1.64
CA SER A 87 -0.03 -21.88 -2.94
C SER A 87 1.46 -21.58 -2.75
N SER A 88 2.30 -22.17 -3.60
CA SER A 88 3.73 -21.82 -3.66
C SER A 88 3.94 -20.33 -3.95
N ALA A 89 5.08 -19.80 -3.53
CA ALA A 89 5.50 -18.45 -3.86
C ALA A 89 5.44 -18.23 -5.39
N PRO A 90 4.96 -17.05 -5.84
CA PRO A 90 4.70 -16.81 -7.27
C PRO A 90 5.99 -16.72 -8.10
N PHE A 91 7.11 -16.37 -7.48
CA PHE A 91 8.41 -16.28 -8.11
C PHE A 91 9.51 -16.39 -7.05
N LYS A 92 10.77 -16.41 -7.50
CA LYS A 92 11.97 -16.43 -6.66
C LYS A 92 12.68 -15.08 -6.68
N THR A 93 13.35 -14.75 -5.59
CA THR A 93 14.27 -13.60 -5.53
C THR A 93 15.45 -13.82 -6.47
N THR A 94 16.26 -12.77 -6.68
CA THR A 94 17.53 -12.89 -7.42
C THR A 94 18.51 -13.86 -6.76
N GLN A 95 18.33 -14.17 -5.47
CA GLN A 95 19.13 -15.14 -4.72
C GLN A 95 18.55 -16.57 -4.79
N GLY A 96 17.39 -16.76 -5.46
CA GLY A 96 16.75 -18.06 -5.64
C GLY A 96 15.73 -18.43 -4.55
N ASP A 97 15.53 -17.59 -3.55
CA ASP A 97 14.59 -17.83 -2.45
C ASP A 97 13.13 -17.61 -2.89
N PRO A 98 12.15 -18.37 -2.38
CA PRO A 98 10.73 -18.11 -2.62
C PRO A 98 10.31 -16.70 -2.16
N TYR A 99 9.65 -15.93 -3.01
CA TYR A 99 9.19 -14.57 -2.66
C TYR A 99 7.87 -14.60 -1.87
N LEU A 100 7.95 -14.30 -0.57
CA LEU A 100 6.81 -14.08 0.32
C LEU A 100 7.01 -12.79 1.12
N GLU A 101 5.90 -12.14 1.46
CA GLU A 101 5.83 -10.90 2.25
C GLU A 101 5.36 -11.21 3.67
N CYS A 102 6.02 -10.63 4.67
CA CYS A 102 5.61 -10.79 6.07
C CYS A 102 4.42 -9.90 6.39
N HIS A 103 3.45 -10.49 7.09
CA HIS A 103 2.24 -9.83 7.54
C HIS A 103 2.04 -10.05 9.03
N HIS A 104 1.79 -8.97 9.76
CA HIS A 104 1.34 -9.03 11.14
C HIS A 104 -0.18 -9.21 11.17
N ILE A 105 -0.67 -10.29 11.78
CA ILE A 105 -2.10 -10.62 11.83
C ILE A 105 -2.84 -9.51 12.60
N ASP A 106 -2.37 -9.23 13.81
CA ASP A 106 -2.73 -8.04 14.56
C ASP A 106 -1.77 -6.92 14.16
N TRP A 107 -2.31 -5.89 13.50
CA TRP A 107 -1.49 -4.89 12.82
C TRP A 107 -0.68 -4.05 13.82
N VAL A 108 0.62 -3.87 13.56
CA VAL A 108 1.49 -3.02 14.39
C VAL A 108 0.97 -1.58 14.47
N SER A 109 0.38 -1.04 13.39
CA SER A 109 -0.22 0.30 13.38
C SER A 109 -1.47 0.42 14.26
N LYS A 110 -2.07 -0.71 14.66
CA LYS A 110 -3.21 -0.81 15.58
C LYS A 110 -2.77 -1.32 16.97
N GLY A 111 -1.46 -1.38 17.25
CA GLY A 111 -0.91 -1.82 18.54
C GLY A 111 -0.55 -3.31 18.63
N GLY A 112 -0.57 -4.05 17.53
CA GLY A 112 -0.13 -5.44 17.49
C GLY A 112 1.38 -5.62 17.74
N SER A 113 1.77 -6.76 18.29
CA SER A 113 3.15 -7.06 18.65
C SER A 113 3.99 -7.54 17.46
N ASP A 114 5.28 -7.22 17.47
CA ASP A 114 6.23 -7.82 16.53
C ASP A 114 6.78 -9.12 17.13
N THR A 115 6.05 -10.22 16.92
CA THR A 115 6.35 -11.55 17.47
C THR A 115 6.18 -12.63 16.41
N ILE A 116 6.82 -13.78 16.62
CA ILE A 116 6.69 -14.94 15.71
C ILE A 116 5.25 -15.46 15.63
N ASP A 117 4.51 -15.37 16.73
CA ASP A 117 3.10 -15.83 16.84
C ASP A 117 2.13 -14.88 16.12
N ASN A 118 2.53 -13.62 15.92
CA ASN A 118 1.71 -12.62 15.25
C ASN A 118 2.15 -12.39 13.78
N THR A 119 3.22 -13.04 13.32
CA THR A 119 3.79 -12.79 11.99
C THR A 119 3.67 -14.02 11.11
N VAL A 120 3.16 -13.86 9.89
CA VAL A 120 3.00 -14.91 8.88
C VAL A 120 3.59 -14.49 7.54
N ALA A 121 3.91 -15.46 6.67
CA ALA A 121 4.41 -15.19 5.32
C ALA A 121 3.34 -15.46 4.25
N LEU A 122 3.03 -14.43 3.46
CA LEU A 122 1.96 -14.42 2.46
C LEU A 122 2.51 -14.14 1.06
N CYS A 123 1.83 -14.65 0.03
CA CYS A 123 2.09 -14.18 -1.33
C CYS A 123 1.59 -12.73 -1.49
N PRO A 124 2.12 -11.96 -2.48
CA PRO A 124 1.76 -10.55 -2.67
C PRO A 124 0.25 -10.32 -2.82
N ASN A 125 -0.45 -11.25 -3.48
CA ASN A 125 -1.90 -11.17 -3.68
C ASN A 125 -2.66 -11.32 -2.36
N CYS A 126 -2.31 -12.32 -1.55
CA CYS A 126 -2.95 -12.54 -0.25
C CYS A 126 -2.59 -11.43 0.74
N HIS A 127 -1.34 -10.97 0.75
CA HIS A 127 -0.92 -9.87 1.59
C HIS A 127 -1.74 -8.60 1.27
N ARG A 128 -1.88 -8.24 -0.02
CA ARG A 128 -2.71 -7.08 -0.40
C ARG A 128 -4.18 -7.30 -0.08
N ARG A 129 -4.70 -8.53 -0.23
CA ARG A 129 -6.07 -8.88 0.15
C ARG A 129 -6.32 -8.62 1.64
N MET A 130 -5.39 -8.99 2.52
CA MET A 130 -5.47 -8.68 3.96
C MET A 130 -5.55 -7.17 4.22
N HIS A 131 -4.71 -6.38 3.54
CA HIS A 131 -4.72 -4.92 3.68
C HIS A 131 -6.00 -4.24 3.17
N VAL A 132 -6.69 -4.85 2.22
CA VAL A 132 -7.88 -4.26 1.57
C VAL A 132 -9.19 -4.74 2.20
N LEU A 133 -9.28 -6.02 2.57
CA LEU A 133 -10.52 -6.65 3.02
C LEU A 133 -10.58 -6.95 4.51
N ASP A 134 -9.44 -7.27 5.15
CA ASP A 134 -9.34 -7.58 6.60
C ASP A 134 -10.46 -8.55 7.09
N LEU A 135 -10.70 -9.64 6.34
CA LEU A 135 -11.79 -10.58 6.65
C LEU A 135 -11.44 -11.43 7.86
N GLU A 136 -12.38 -11.56 8.81
CA GLU A 136 -12.16 -12.36 10.02
C GLU A 136 -11.91 -13.85 9.71
N SER A 137 -12.52 -14.37 8.65
CA SER A 137 -12.27 -15.75 8.19
C SER A 137 -10.81 -15.98 7.78
N ASP A 138 -10.19 -15.00 7.12
CA ASP A 138 -8.79 -15.07 6.72
C ASP A 138 -7.89 -14.91 7.96
N ASN A 139 -8.20 -13.96 8.86
CA ASN A 139 -7.47 -13.78 10.11
C ASN A 139 -7.44 -15.05 10.96
N GLN A 140 -8.56 -15.78 11.07
CA GLN A 140 -8.60 -17.03 11.83
C GLN A 140 -7.69 -18.13 11.23
N ILE A 141 -7.63 -18.24 9.90
CA ILE A 141 -6.71 -19.17 9.24
C ILE A 141 -5.27 -18.82 9.60
N LEU A 142 -4.91 -17.55 9.48
CA LEU A 142 -3.55 -17.08 9.78
C LEU A 142 -3.17 -17.28 11.24
N ARG A 143 -4.10 -17.03 12.17
CA ARG A 143 -3.87 -17.30 13.61
C ARG A 143 -3.55 -18.77 13.83
N ASN A 144 -4.30 -19.69 13.23
CA ASN A 144 -4.03 -21.12 13.36
C ASN A 144 -2.65 -21.49 12.78
N GLU A 145 -2.32 -20.98 11.60
CA GLU A 145 -1.04 -21.21 10.93
C GLU A 145 0.17 -20.62 11.66
N ALA A 146 -0.03 -19.60 12.49
CA ALA A 146 1.04 -18.98 13.24
C ALA A 146 1.48 -19.79 14.47
N ILE A 147 0.63 -20.68 15.02
CA ILE A 147 0.89 -21.45 16.25
C ILE A 147 1.28 -22.92 15.98
N LEU A 148 1.25 -23.34 14.71
CA LEU A 148 1.66 -24.67 14.29
C LEU A 148 3.18 -24.66 14.04
N TRP A 149 3.93 -25.11 15.04
CA TRP A 149 5.39 -25.31 14.96
C TRP A 149 5.73 -26.80 14.94
#